data_AF-A0A1J3CG12-F1
#
_entry.id   AF-A0A1J3CG12-F1
#
_cell.length_a   1.000
_cell.length_b   1.000
_cell.length_c   1.000
_cell.angle_alpha   90.00
_cell.angle_beta   90.00
_cell.angle_gamma   90.00
#
_symmetry.space_group_name_H-M   'P 1'
#
loop_
_entity.id
_entity.type
_entity.pdbx_description
1 polymer ?
#
loop_
_entity_poly.entity_id
_entity_poly.type
_entity_poly.pdbx_seq_one_letter_code
_entity_poly.pdbx_strand_id
1 'polypeptide(L)'
;FILFQGLKEAINPSIKLQASPPSLEYQPMEEAKELEQEEQILEKGVRKKGKHDKDKPWDNDPNRDRWAIEKFDPEWNPSGMLEVSSFSTLFPQYREKYLQDSWPRVESALKEYGVSCQLDLVQGSMTVSTTRKTRDPYIIVKARDLIKLLSRSVPAPQAIKILEDEMQCDIIKIGSLVRNKERFVKRRQRLVGPNSSTLKALEILTNCYILVQGSTVAAMGPYKGLKQLRKIVEDCLKNIMHPVYHIKILMVRNELAKDPALATESWDRFLPNFKKRIVSQKKPKSKKNKSEKKKQDTPFTPARTPSKVDLQLASGEYHLSEQKKAEKKQREKQEQQTKKSADNKLKRDASHVPPEEPVMNNNNSNQSEGGKEDLNELTKSLKSKTQELKKRKKTQEKVNAEDYIAGDKSSKKKSKVTRD
;
A
#
# COMPACT_ATOMS: atom_id res chain seq x y z
N PHE A 1 -29.96 -5.68 16.57
CA PHE A 1 -30.98 -6.71 16.27
C PHE A 1 -31.51 -6.63 14.84
N ILE A 2 -31.90 -5.46 14.31
CA ILE A 2 -32.47 -5.34 12.94
C ILE A 2 -31.45 -5.62 11.81
N LEU A 3 -30.15 -5.35 12.03
CA LEU A 3 -29.08 -5.67 11.05
C LEU A 3 -28.76 -7.18 10.95
N PHE A 4 -29.19 -8.00 11.90
CA PHE A 4 -28.96 -9.45 11.90
C PHE A 4 -30.09 -10.23 11.20
N GLN A 5 -31.29 -9.64 11.09
CA GLN A 5 -32.44 -10.25 10.42
C GLN A 5 -32.29 -10.19 8.89
N GLY A 6 -31.85 -9.04 8.35
CA GLY A 6 -31.74 -8.83 6.89
C GLY A 6 -30.63 -9.61 6.19
N LEU A 7 -29.73 -10.26 6.94
CA LEU A 7 -28.67 -11.10 6.37
C LEU A 7 -29.02 -12.59 6.34
N LYS A 8 -30.06 -13.00 7.08
CA LYS A 8 -30.59 -14.38 7.08
C LYS A 8 -31.54 -14.64 5.90
N GLU A 9 -32.19 -13.62 5.35
CA GLU A 9 -33.15 -13.76 4.24
C GLU A 9 -32.50 -13.78 2.84
N ALA A 10 -31.21 -13.44 2.71
CA ALA A 10 -30.52 -13.42 1.41
C ALA A 10 -29.89 -14.77 1.01
N ILE A 11 -30.08 -15.83 1.80
CA ILE A 11 -29.43 -17.12 1.57
C ILE A 11 -30.49 -18.21 1.69
N ASN A 12 -31.17 -18.49 0.58
CA ASN A 12 -31.78 -19.79 0.35
C ASN A 12 -31.14 -20.44 -0.90
N PRO A 13 -30.99 -21.77 -0.92
CA PRO A 13 -29.97 -22.46 -1.70
C PRO A 13 -30.55 -23.00 -3.01
N SER A 14 -29.92 -22.66 -4.13
CA SER A 14 -30.03 -23.40 -5.40
C SER A 14 -28.89 -22.99 -6.31
N ILE A 15 -27.71 -23.56 -6.08
CA ILE A 15 -26.59 -23.42 -7.01
C ILE A 15 -26.54 -24.71 -7.84
N LYS A 16 -27.08 -24.62 -9.06
CA LYS A 16 -26.92 -25.64 -10.10
C LYS A 16 -25.43 -25.81 -10.41
N LEU A 17 -24.97 -27.05 -10.39
CA LEU A 17 -23.67 -27.49 -10.90
C LEU A 17 -23.60 -27.18 -12.41
N GLN A 18 -22.71 -26.27 -12.79
CA GLN A 18 -22.21 -26.19 -14.17
C GLN A 18 -20.69 -26.36 -14.14
N ALA A 19 -20.23 -27.34 -14.91
CA ALA A 19 -18.82 -27.66 -15.12
C ALA A 19 -18.10 -26.50 -15.83
N SER A 20 -16.84 -26.24 -15.45
CA SER A 20 -15.96 -25.30 -16.15
C SER A 20 -14.77 -26.03 -16.81
N PRO A 21 -14.31 -25.55 -17.99
CA PRO A 21 -13.21 -26.14 -18.77
C PRO A 21 -11.82 -25.66 -18.30
N PRO A 22 -10.70 -26.17 -18.86
CA PRO A 22 -9.42 -26.22 -18.17
C PRO A 22 -8.60 -24.92 -18.21
N SER A 23 -7.68 -24.87 -17.25
CA SER A 23 -6.78 -23.80 -16.80
C SER A 23 -5.76 -23.29 -17.82
N LEU A 24 -5.41 -22.01 -17.68
CA LEU A 24 -4.13 -21.42 -18.13
C LEU A 24 -3.44 -20.76 -16.93
N GLU A 25 -2.25 -21.26 -16.61
CA GLU A 25 -1.42 -20.91 -15.46
C GLU A 25 -0.61 -19.62 -15.66
N TYR A 26 -0.43 -18.83 -14.58
CA TYR A 26 0.85 -18.17 -14.31
C TYR A 26 1.03 -17.83 -12.82
N GLN A 27 2.29 -17.91 -12.38
CA GLN A 27 2.77 -18.22 -11.03
C GLN A 27 2.88 -17.03 -10.06
N PRO A 28 2.55 -17.27 -8.77
CA PRO A 28 3.45 -16.96 -7.67
C PRO A 28 3.70 -18.26 -6.89
N MET A 29 4.43 -19.19 -7.51
CA MET A 29 4.62 -20.57 -7.06
C MET A 29 5.98 -20.81 -6.39
N GLU A 30 6.80 -19.80 -6.08
CA GLU A 30 8.11 -20.06 -5.47
C GLU A 30 8.04 -20.00 -3.94
N GLU A 31 7.65 -18.88 -3.31
CA GLU A 31 7.59 -18.80 -1.83
C GLU A 31 6.52 -19.70 -1.19
N ALA A 32 5.38 -19.91 -1.85
CA ALA A 32 4.32 -20.79 -1.35
C ALA A 32 4.69 -22.28 -1.53
N LYS A 33 5.38 -22.63 -2.62
CA LYS A 33 5.92 -23.99 -2.77
C LYS A 33 7.11 -24.22 -1.87
N GLU A 34 7.93 -23.22 -1.57
CA GLU A 34 9.03 -23.38 -0.61
C GLU A 34 8.51 -23.64 0.80
N LEU A 35 7.44 -22.97 1.22
CA LEU A 35 6.79 -23.24 2.52
C LEU A 35 6.05 -24.59 2.52
N GLU A 36 5.34 -24.94 1.45
CA GLU A 36 4.72 -26.26 1.31
C GLU A 36 5.77 -27.37 1.15
N GLN A 37 6.92 -27.10 0.54
CA GLN A 37 8.05 -28.01 0.46
C GLN A 37 8.76 -28.12 1.81
N GLU A 38 8.93 -27.03 2.57
CA GLU A 38 9.48 -27.08 3.93
C GLU A 38 8.55 -27.85 4.87
N GLU A 39 7.23 -27.63 4.82
CA GLU A 39 6.23 -28.40 5.57
C GLU A 39 6.21 -29.88 5.12
N GLN A 40 6.30 -30.15 3.81
CA GLN A 40 6.40 -31.52 3.30
C GLN A 40 7.76 -32.18 3.57
N ILE A 41 8.86 -31.45 3.67
CA ILE A 41 10.19 -31.95 4.05
C ILE A 41 10.21 -32.26 5.55
N LEU A 42 9.49 -31.49 6.37
CA LEU A 42 9.26 -31.79 7.79
C LEU A 42 8.37 -33.04 7.98
N GLU A 43 7.32 -33.22 7.17
CA GLU A 43 6.44 -34.39 7.25
C GLU A 43 6.99 -35.66 6.59
N LYS A 44 7.76 -35.55 5.49
CA LYS A 44 8.34 -36.71 4.76
C LYS A 44 9.72 -37.12 5.25
N GLY A 45 10.28 -36.43 6.25
CA GLY A 45 11.46 -36.89 6.98
C GLY A 45 11.14 -38.12 7.82
N VAL A 46 10.88 -39.27 7.19
CA VAL A 46 10.86 -40.57 7.87
C VAL A 46 12.30 -40.84 8.33
N ARG A 47 12.66 -40.27 9.48
CA ARG A 47 13.89 -40.62 10.19
C ARG A 47 13.84 -42.14 10.37
N LYS A 48 14.85 -42.85 9.85
CA LYS A 48 15.05 -44.27 10.17
C LYS A 48 15.16 -44.35 11.70
N LYS A 49 14.06 -44.68 12.36
CA LYS A 49 13.99 -44.86 13.81
C LYS A 49 15.06 -45.88 14.19
N GLY A 50 16.08 -45.45 14.93
CA GLY A 50 17.05 -46.37 15.49
C GLY A 50 16.36 -47.38 16.41
N LYS A 51 17.03 -48.46 16.80
CA LYS A 51 16.46 -49.45 17.76
C LYS A 51 16.03 -48.82 19.10
N HIS A 52 16.47 -47.59 19.39
CA HIS A 52 16.15 -46.79 20.56
C HIS A 52 15.10 -45.68 20.32
N ASP A 53 14.71 -45.41 19.07
CA ASP A 53 13.62 -44.48 18.73
C ASP A 53 12.27 -45.22 18.68
N LYS A 54 11.99 -46.04 19.70
CA LYS A 54 10.65 -46.58 19.89
C LYS A 54 9.76 -45.43 20.35
N ASP A 55 8.57 -45.31 19.78
CA ASP A 55 7.59 -44.37 20.32
C ASP A 55 7.35 -44.73 21.77
N LYS A 56 7.43 -43.72 22.64
CA LYS A 56 7.23 -43.94 24.06
C LYS A 56 5.82 -44.49 24.25
N PRO A 57 5.60 -45.53 25.07
CA PRO A 57 4.28 -46.14 25.24
C PRO A 57 3.18 -45.15 25.63
N TRP A 58 3.54 -44.03 26.26
CA TRP A 58 2.63 -42.97 26.70
C TRP A 58 2.41 -41.84 25.66
N ASP A 59 3.13 -41.84 24.53
CA ASP A 59 2.96 -40.82 23.48
C ASP A 59 1.82 -41.17 22.51
N ASN A 60 1.44 -42.44 22.39
CA ASN A 60 0.40 -42.92 21.48
C ASN A 60 -0.89 -43.37 22.18
N ASP A 61 -1.04 -43.10 23.48
CA ASP A 61 -2.26 -43.46 24.21
C ASP A 61 -3.45 -42.63 23.68
N PRO A 62 -4.46 -43.25 23.03
CA PRO A 62 -5.60 -42.53 22.45
C PRO A 62 -6.51 -41.93 23.52
N ASN A 63 -6.42 -42.39 24.77
CA ASN A 63 -7.30 -41.98 25.86
C ASN A 63 -6.75 -40.78 26.66
N ARG A 64 -5.47 -40.43 26.47
CA ARG A 64 -4.82 -39.32 27.18
C ARG A 64 -4.77 -38.08 26.29
N ASP A 65 -5.68 -37.13 26.55
CA ASP A 65 -5.63 -35.82 25.90
C ASP A 65 -4.40 -35.04 26.40
N ARG A 66 -3.37 -34.97 25.55
CA ARG A 66 -2.12 -34.25 25.83
C ARG A 66 -2.32 -32.74 25.98
N TRP A 67 -3.48 -32.22 25.61
CA TRP A 67 -3.80 -30.79 25.62
C TRP A 67 -4.80 -30.41 26.72
N ALA A 68 -5.26 -31.38 27.52
CA ALA A 68 -6.09 -31.11 28.68
C ALA A 68 -5.28 -30.33 29.74
N ILE A 69 -5.85 -29.23 30.23
CA ILE A 69 -5.23 -28.38 31.23
C ILE A 69 -5.71 -28.87 32.60
N GLU A 70 -4.84 -29.57 33.33
CA GLU A 70 -5.10 -29.96 34.71
C GLU A 70 -4.87 -28.77 35.63
N LYS A 71 -5.82 -28.51 36.54
CA LYS A 71 -5.66 -27.47 37.56
C LYS A 71 -4.61 -27.93 38.56
N PHE A 72 -3.75 -27.00 38.97
CA PHE A 72 -2.73 -27.30 39.96
C PHE A 72 -3.36 -27.55 41.34
N ASP A 73 -3.07 -28.73 41.91
CA ASP A 73 -3.43 -29.02 43.29
C ASP A 73 -2.34 -28.56 44.26
N PRO A 74 -2.68 -27.74 45.28
CA PRO A 74 -1.73 -27.29 46.30
C PRO A 74 -1.04 -28.40 47.11
N GLU A 75 -1.50 -29.64 47.01
CA GLU A 75 -0.90 -30.80 47.66
C GLU A 75 0.36 -31.31 46.95
N TRP A 76 0.52 -31.01 45.65
CA TRP A 76 1.67 -31.47 44.86
C TRP A 76 2.99 -30.79 45.25
N ASN A 77 2.92 -29.62 45.91
CA ASN A 77 4.08 -28.94 46.46
C ASN A 77 3.83 -28.46 47.90
N PRO A 78 3.95 -29.36 48.90
CA PRO A 78 3.69 -29.03 50.30
C PRO A 78 4.81 -28.18 50.92
N SER A 79 6.05 -28.29 50.42
CA SER A 79 7.21 -27.54 50.91
C SER A 79 7.25 -26.08 50.43
N GLY A 80 6.47 -25.73 49.41
CA GLY A 80 6.47 -24.40 48.80
C GLY A 80 7.76 -24.09 48.03
N MET A 81 8.02 -22.80 47.79
CA MET A 81 9.22 -22.33 47.08
C MET A 81 10.38 -22.06 48.05
N LEU A 82 11.58 -22.58 47.72
CA LEU A 82 12.82 -22.33 48.47
C LEU A 82 13.43 -20.96 48.14
N GLU A 83 13.43 -20.61 46.85
CA GLU A 83 14.01 -19.37 46.35
C GLU A 83 12.94 -18.34 45.98
N VAL A 84 13.33 -17.07 46.04
CA VAL A 84 12.46 -15.94 45.68
C VAL A 84 12.69 -15.58 44.22
N SER A 85 11.66 -15.76 43.40
CA SER A 85 11.60 -15.21 42.05
C SER A 85 10.90 -13.86 42.09
N SER A 86 11.49 -12.84 41.49
CA SER A 86 10.94 -11.49 41.45
C SER A 86 10.91 -10.95 40.01
N PHE A 87 9.79 -10.36 39.61
CA PHE A 87 9.62 -9.68 38.34
C PHE A 87 9.13 -8.27 38.55
N SER A 88 9.70 -7.33 37.82
CA SER A 88 9.27 -5.93 37.84
C SER A 88 8.93 -5.43 36.43
N THR A 89 7.93 -4.56 36.34
CA THR A 89 7.59 -3.85 35.10
C THR A 89 7.29 -2.40 35.37
N LEU A 90 7.84 -1.54 34.52
CA LEU A 90 7.58 -0.10 34.52
C LEU A 90 6.20 0.19 33.90
N PHE A 91 5.51 1.19 34.42
CA PHE A 91 4.27 1.70 33.85
C PHE A 91 4.35 3.20 33.53
N PRO A 92 3.56 3.69 32.56
CA PRO A 92 3.53 5.12 32.22
C PRO A 92 2.88 5.96 33.32
N GLN A 93 3.37 7.19 33.53
CA GLN A 93 2.88 8.10 34.56
C GLN A 93 1.37 8.35 34.54
N TYR A 94 0.74 8.44 33.36
CA TYR A 94 -0.71 8.65 33.26
C TYR A 94 -1.54 7.51 33.86
N ARG A 95 -0.93 6.34 34.09
CA ARG A 95 -1.61 5.13 34.58
C ARG A 95 -1.63 5.04 36.11
N GLU A 96 -0.79 5.84 36.78
CA GLU A 96 -0.56 5.84 38.22
C GLU A 96 -1.84 5.93 39.04
N LYS A 97 -2.66 6.97 38.80
CA LYS A 97 -3.91 7.20 39.54
C LYS A 97 -4.85 5.98 39.54
N TYR A 98 -5.02 5.35 38.37
CA TYR A 98 -5.86 4.16 38.29
C TYR A 98 -5.23 2.96 39.01
N LEU A 99 -3.92 2.79 38.90
CA LEU A 99 -3.25 1.68 39.57
C LEU A 99 -3.40 1.83 41.07
N GLN A 100 -3.20 3.02 41.61
CA GLN A 100 -3.43 3.30 43.04
C GLN A 100 -4.86 2.93 43.48
N ASP A 101 -5.89 3.34 42.72
CA ASP A 101 -7.29 3.04 43.05
C ASP A 101 -7.62 1.54 42.95
N SER A 102 -7.03 0.82 41.98
CA SER A 102 -7.34 -0.58 41.69
C SER A 102 -6.38 -1.60 42.33
N TRP A 103 -5.27 -1.13 42.92
CA TRP A 103 -4.22 -1.96 43.49
C TRP A 103 -4.72 -2.92 44.58
N PRO A 104 -5.59 -2.50 45.54
CA PRO A 104 -6.06 -3.40 46.59
C PRO A 104 -6.75 -4.66 46.04
N ARG A 105 -7.42 -4.53 44.89
CA ARG A 105 -8.07 -5.65 44.23
C ARG A 105 -7.06 -6.63 43.62
N VAL A 106 -5.97 -6.11 43.06
CA VAL A 106 -4.88 -6.93 42.50
C VAL A 106 -4.13 -7.65 43.62
N GLU A 107 -3.87 -6.95 44.72
CA GLU A 107 -3.22 -7.51 45.90
C GLU A 107 -4.05 -8.64 46.53
N SER A 108 -5.36 -8.43 46.68
CA SER A 108 -6.27 -9.48 47.18
C SER A 108 -6.21 -10.73 46.30
N ALA A 109 -6.25 -10.57 44.98
CA ALA A 109 -6.22 -11.69 44.05
C ALA A 109 -4.87 -12.45 44.08
N LEU A 110 -3.74 -11.75 44.16
CA LEU A 110 -2.41 -12.38 44.22
C LEU A 110 -2.13 -13.05 45.57
N LYS A 111 -2.73 -12.52 46.65
CA LYS A 111 -2.60 -13.07 48.01
C LYS A 111 -3.21 -14.47 48.12
N GLU A 112 -4.28 -14.77 47.39
CA GLU A 112 -4.89 -16.11 47.32
C GLU A 112 -3.89 -17.18 46.84
N TYR A 113 -2.97 -16.81 45.95
CA TYR A 113 -1.92 -17.69 45.43
C TYR A 113 -0.60 -17.58 46.22
N GLY A 114 -0.56 -16.79 47.29
CA GLY A 114 0.64 -16.58 48.10
C GLY A 114 1.75 -15.80 47.38
N VAL A 115 1.41 -14.95 46.40
CA VAL A 115 2.36 -14.08 45.69
C VAL A 115 2.30 -12.68 46.31
N SER A 116 3.46 -12.10 46.64
CA SER A 116 3.53 -10.71 47.11
C SER A 116 3.63 -9.73 45.93
N CYS A 117 2.95 -8.59 46.04
CA CYS A 117 3.01 -7.53 45.05
C CYS A 117 3.28 -6.18 45.71
N GLN A 118 4.09 -5.35 45.05
CA GLN A 118 4.46 -4.00 45.49
C GLN A 118 4.27 -3.02 44.34
N LEU A 119 3.71 -1.85 44.66
CA LEU A 119 3.53 -0.72 43.74
C LEU A 119 4.45 0.42 44.18
N ASP A 120 5.43 0.76 43.35
CA ASP A 120 6.31 1.90 43.56
C ASP A 120 5.89 3.06 42.66
N LEU A 121 5.36 4.12 43.28
CA LEU A 121 4.92 5.34 42.60
C LEU A 121 6.09 6.27 42.24
N VAL A 122 7.20 6.21 42.97
CA VAL A 122 8.37 7.07 42.75
C VAL A 122 9.12 6.62 41.50
N GLN A 123 9.39 5.32 41.39
CA GLN A 123 10.01 4.74 40.20
C GLN A 123 9.01 4.48 39.08
N GLY A 124 7.70 4.44 39.38
CA GLY A 124 6.66 4.05 38.43
C GLY A 124 6.78 2.57 38.04
N SER A 125 7.03 1.69 39.02
CA SER A 125 7.23 0.25 38.80
C SER A 125 6.24 -0.61 39.60
N MET A 126 5.86 -1.74 39.03
CA MET A 126 5.09 -2.79 39.70
C MET A 126 5.98 -4.01 39.83
N THR A 127 6.12 -4.54 41.03
CA THR A 127 6.96 -5.69 41.34
C THR A 127 6.11 -6.81 41.93
N VAL A 128 6.31 -8.04 41.45
CA VAL A 128 5.71 -9.26 41.99
C VAL A 128 6.82 -10.23 42.39
N SER A 129 6.66 -10.86 43.53
CA SER A 129 7.65 -11.80 44.08
C SER A 129 6.99 -13.02 44.69
N THR A 130 7.63 -14.18 44.54
CA THR A 130 7.21 -15.40 45.23
C THR A 130 7.51 -15.30 46.72
N THR A 131 6.70 -15.99 47.52
CA THR A 131 6.91 -16.11 48.96
C THR A 131 7.06 -17.58 49.34
N ARG A 132 7.45 -17.86 50.59
CA ARG A 132 7.48 -19.23 51.12
C ARG A 132 6.11 -19.92 51.12
N LYS A 133 5.02 -19.15 50.96
CA LYS A 133 3.64 -19.66 50.91
C LYS A 133 3.19 -19.98 49.48
N THR A 134 3.95 -19.58 48.46
CA THR A 134 3.65 -19.91 47.06
C THR A 134 3.84 -21.41 46.86
N ARG A 135 2.79 -22.12 46.44
CA ARG A 135 2.83 -23.57 46.19
C ARG A 135 2.96 -23.88 44.69
N ASP A 136 2.21 -23.18 43.85
CA ASP A 136 2.31 -23.30 42.40
C ASP A 136 3.60 -22.63 41.89
N PRO A 137 4.52 -23.37 41.23
CA PRO A 137 5.73 -22.78 40.67
C PRO A 137 5.48 -21.89 39.44
N TYR A 138 4.40 -22.12 38.69
CA TYR A 138 4.13 -21.39 37.43
C TYR A 138 3.33 -20.10 37.63
N ILE A 139 2.64 -19.93 38.76
CA ILE A 139 1.83 -18.74 39.05
C ILE A 139 2.61 -17.42 38.96
N ILE A 140 3.91 -17.43 39.26
CA ILE A 140 4.77 -16.23 39.17
C ILE A 140 4.89 -15.72 37.74
N VAL A 141 4.85 -16.62 36.75
CA VAL A 141 4.88 -16.28 35.31
C VAL A 141 3.58 -15.58 34.92
N LYS A 142 2.45 -16.03 35.45
CA LYS A 142 1.14 -15.37 35.26
C LYS A 142 1.05 -14.04 35.98
N ALA A 143 1.58 -13.93 37.20
CA ALA A 143 1.65 -12.68 37.94
C ALA A 143 2.51 -11.63 37.20
N ARG A 144 3.62 -12.05 36.59
CA ARG A 144 4.42 -11.21 35.69
C ARG A 144 3.60 -10.72 34.49
N ASP A 145 2.78 -11.60 33.92
CA ASP A 145 1.96 -11.26 32.76
C ASP A 145 0.77 -10.36 33.13
N LEU A 146 0.23 -10.50 34.35
CA LEU A 146 -0.74 -9.58 34.95
C LEU A 146 -0.19 -8.15 35.04
N ILE A 147 0.99 -7.94 35.62
CA ILE A 147 1.60 -6.60 35.73
C ILE A 147 1.96 -6.01 34.35
N LYS A 148 2.36 -6.86 33.38
CA LYS A 148 2.54 -6.44 31.99
C LYS A 148 1.24 -5.98 31.33
N LEU A 149 0.11 -6.64 31.60
CA LEU A 149 -1.19 -6.23 31.08
C LEU A 149 -1.67 -4.91 31.71
N LEU A 150 -1.46 -4.73 33.01
CA LEU A 150 -1.77 -3.50 33.73
C LEU A 150 -0.99 -2.29 33.19
N SER A 151 0.29 -2.48 32.86
CA SER A 151 1.12 -1.43 32.24
C SER A 151 0.65 -1.07 30.83
N ARG A 152 0.03 -2.02 30.11
CA ARG A 152 -0.65 -1.80 28.82
C ARG A 152 -2.12 -1.35 28.97
N SER A 153 -2.45 -0.76 30.12
CA SER A 153 -3.75 -0.15 30.43
C SER A 153 -4.96 -1.06 30.31
N VAL A 154 -4.77 -2.38 30.44
CA VAL A 154 -5.90 -3.30 30.61
C VAL A 154 -6.55 -3.04 31.98
N PRO A 155 -7.89 -3.02 32.08
CA PRO A 155 -8.57 -2.87 33.37
C PRO A 155 -8.26 -4.03 34.33
N ALA A 156 -8.03 -3.73 35.61
CA ALA A 156 -7.73 -4.71 36.65
C ALA A 156 -8.73 -5.90 36.70
N PRO A 157 -10.08 -5.70 36.67
CA PRO A 157 -11.02 -6.82 36.68
C PRO A 157 -10.81 -7.80 35.52
N GLN A 158 -10.41 -7.29 34.35
CA GLN A 158 -10.19 -8.13 33.18
C GLN A 158 -8.81 -8.77 33.22
N ALA A 159 -7.81 -8.04 33.73
CA ALA A 159 -6.44 -8.53 33.83
C ALA A 159 -6.30 -9.69 34.83
N ILE A 160 -7.02 -9.65 35.96
CA ILE A 160 -6.99 -10.71 37.00
C ILE A 160 -7.35 -12.09 36.46
N LYS A 161 -8.18 -12.17 35.41
CA LYS A 161 -8.54 -13.44 34.74
C LYS A 161 -7.34 -14.19 34.17
N ILE A 162 -6.18 -13.53 34.00
CA ILE A 162 -4.94 -14.19 33.56
C ILE A 162 -4.39 -15.19 34.57
N LEU A 163 -4.83 -15.14 35.83
CA LEU A 163 -4.41 -16.09 36.86
C LEU A 163 -5.01 -17.48 36.62
N GLU A 164 -6.12 -17.58 35.89
CA GLU A 164 -6.73 -18.84 35.45
C GLU A 164 -5.86 -19.56 34.39
N ASP A 165 -5.85 -20.89 34.35
CA ASP A 165 -4.96 -21.66 33.44
C ASP A 165 -5.36 -21.60 31.96
N GLU A 166 -6.65 -21.45 31.67
CA GLU A 166 -7.16 -21.39 30.29
C GLU A 166 -6.85 -20.05 29.60
N MET A 167 -6.58 -19.01 30.39
CA MET A 167 -6.37 -17.65 29.91
C MET A 167 -4.89 -17.37 29.76
N GLN A 168 -4.51 -16.92 28.56
CA GLN A 168 -3.15 -16.48 28.25
C GLN A 168 -3.16 -15.05 27.76
N CYS A 169 -1.99 -14.42 27.75
CA CYS A 169 -1.82 -13.05 27.26
C CYS A 169 -0.89 -13.01 26.06
N ASP A 170 -1.12 -12.03 25.19
CA ASP A 170 -0.20 -11.71 24.11
C ASP A 170 -0.07 -10.20 23.93
N ILE A 171 1.17 -9.70 23.88
CA ILE A 171 1.49 -8.28 23.66
C ILE A 171 2.15 -8.16 22.29
N ILE A 172 1.36 -7.75 21.30
CA ILE A 172 1.78 -7.64 19.91
C ILE A 172 2.36 -6.24 19.67
N LYS A 173 3.64 -6.16 19.34
CA LYS A 173 4.31 -4.91 18.99
C LYS A 173 3.98 -4.52 17.55
N ILE A 174 3.23 -3.43 17.38
CA ILE A 174 2.76 -2.96 16.08
C ILE A 174 3.55 -1.75 15.54
N GLY A 175 4.30 -1.06 16.42
CA GLY A 175 5.00 0.18 16.07
C GLY A 175 6.09 0.06 15.00
N SER A 176 6.76 -1.09 14.89
CA SER A 176 7.83 -1.30 13.91
C SER A 176 7.35 -1.73 12.53
N LEU A 177 6.07 -2.08 12.37
CA LEU A 177 5.55 -2.65 11.12
C LEU A 177 5.35 -1.59 10.02
N VAL A 178 5.22 -0.31 10.38
CA VAL A 178 4.92 0.77 9.43
C VAL A 178 5.80 1.99 9.71
N ARG A 179 6.63 2.38 8.72
CA ARG A 179 7.56 3.52 8.83
C ARG A 179 6.87 4.88 8.94
N ASN A 180 5.79 5.08 8.20
CA ASN A 180 5.10 6.39 8.14
C ASN A 180 4.02 6.48 9.22
N LYS A 181 4.10 7.51 10.09
CA LYS A 181 3.18 7.72 11.22
C LYS A 181 1.71 7.84 10.78
N GLU A 182 1.42 8.60 9.73
CA GLU A 182 0.04 8.74 9.24
C GLU A 182 -0.55 7.42 8.74
N ARG A 183 0.27 6.64 8.03
CA ARG A 183 -0.13 5.32 7.53
C ARG A 183 -0.35 4.35 8.69
N PHE A 184 0.49 4.42 9.71
CA PHE A 184 0.34 3.64 10.94
C PHE A 184 -0.98 3.95 11.65
N VAL A 185 -1.32 5.23 11.84
CA VAL A 185 -2.59 5.65 12.47
C VAL A 185 -3.79 5.16 11.66
N LYS A 186 -3.78 5.31 10.33
CA LYS A 186 -4.86 4.82 9.46
C LYS A 186 -5.03 3.29 9.51
N ARG A 187 -3.94 2.52 9.51
CA ARG A 187 -4.00 1.05 9.60
C ARG A 187 -4.39 0.56 10.99
N ARG A 188 -3.93 1.24 12.06
CA ARG A 188 -4.37 0.96 13.43
C ARG A 188 -5.86 1.24 13.60
N GLN A 189 -6.34 2.38 13.08
CA GLN A 189 -7.76 2.72 13.13
C GLN A 189 -8.62 1.71 12.35
N ARG A 190 -8.10 1.19 11.23
CA ARG A 190 -8.75 0.12 10.47
C ARG A 190 -8.92 -1.17 11.28
N LEU A 191 -7.97 -1.53 12.13
CA LEU A 191 -8.06 -2.69 13.03
C LEU A 191 -9.19 -2.51 14.07
N VAL A 192 -9.34 -1.30 14.62
CA VAL A 192 -10.43 -0.95 15.55
C VAL A 192 -11.78 -0.96 14.82
N GLY A 193 -11.80 -0.36 13.63
CA GLY A 193 -13.00 -0.17 12.82
C GLY A 193 -13.88 1.00 13.30
N PRO A 194 -14.96 1.31 12.56
CA PRO A 194 -15.94 2.31 12.99
C PRO A 194 -16.66 1.82 14.25
N ASN A 195 -16.84 2.68 15.25
CA ASN A 195 -17.47 2.37 16.53
C ASN A 195 -16.95 1.08 17.21
N SER A 196 -15.65 0.77 17.02
CA SER A 196 -15.02 -0.46 17.51
C SER A 196 -15.69 -1.77 17.07
N SER A 197 -16.49 -1.74 16.00
CA SER A 197 -17.25 -2.91 15.51
C SER A 197 -16.36 -4.06 15.04
N THR A 198 -15.26 -3.74 14.35
CA THR A 198 -14.30 -4.74 13.85
C THR A 198 -13.57 -5.40 15.01
N LEU A 199 -13.15 -4.60 16.00
CA LEU A 199 -12.53 -5.10 17.22
C LEU A 199 -13.50 -6.00 18.00
N LYS A 200 -14.74 -5.57 18.22
CA LYS A 200 -15.75 -6.36 18.94
C LYS A 200 -16.09 -7.67 18.23
N ALA A 201 -16.16 -7.66 16.90
CA ALA A 201 -16.35 -8.88 16.12
C ALA A 201 -15.17 -9.86 16.27
N LEU A 202 -13.93 -9.36 16.29
CA LEU A 202 -12.75 -10.19 16.56
C LEU A 202 -12.79 -10.78 17.97
N GLU A 203 -13.15 -9.98 18.99
CA GLU A 203 -13.26 -10.47 20.36
C GLU A 203 -14.24 -11.64 20.49
N ILE A 204 -15.41 -11.54 19.85
CA ILE A 204 -16.45 -12.58 19.87
C ILE A 204 -15.99 -13.82 19.10
N LEU A 205 -15.33 -13.66 17.96
CA LEU A 205 -14.94 -14.80 17.13
C LEU A 205 -13.75 -15.58 17.69
N THR A 206 -12.80 -14.91 18.34
CA THR A 206 -11.61 -15.54 18.90
C THR A 206 -11.71 -15.83 20.39
N ASN A 207 -12.82 -15.44 21.04
CA ASN A 207 -12.99 -15.47 22.51
C ASN A 207 -11.83 -14.77 23.24
N CYS A 208 -11.32 -13.68 22.66
CA CYS A 208 -10.25 -12.89 23.26
C CYS A 208 -10.76 -11.52 23.66
N TYR A 209 -10.18 -10.94 24.71
CA TYR A 209 -10.25 -9.52 25.00
C TYR A 209 -9.11 -8.80 24.29
N ILE A 210 -9.40 -7.69 23.59
CA ILE A 210 -8.42 -7.01 22.75
C ILE A 210 -8.40 -5.52 23.12
N LEU A 211 -7.21 -5.01 23.43
CA LEU A 211 -6.99 -3.60 23.71
C LEU A 211 -5.91 -3.06 22.76
N VAL A 212 -6.31 -2.13 21.89
CA VAL A 212 -5.40 -1.44 20.96
C VAL A 212 -4.98 -0.11 21.57
N GLN A 213 -3.72 -0.01 22.01
CA GLN A 213 -3.19 1.21 22.61
C GLN A 213 -1.83 1.59 22.04
N GLY A 214 -1.71 2.84 21.58
CA GLY A 214 -0.43 3.39 21.13
C GLY A 214 0.18 2.56 19.99
N SER A 215 1.33 1.96 20.27
CA SER A 215 2.15 1.14 19.36
C SER A 215 2.09 -0.36 19.68
N THR A 216 1.18 -0.79 20.55
CA THR A 216 1.00 -2.19 20.95
C THR A 216 -0.48 -2.59 20.92
N VAL A 217 -0.74 -3.86 20.68
CA VAL A 217 -2.06 -4.48 20.86
C VAL A 217 -1.90 -5.51 21.96
N ALA A 218 -2.60 -5.31 23.08
CA ALA A 218 -2.69 -6.29 24.16
C ALA A 218 -3.89 -7.19 23.90
N ALA A 219 -3.69 -8.50 24.04
CA ALA A 219 -4.74 -9.50 23.89
C ALA A 219 -4.72 -10.47 25.07
N MET A 220 -5.89 -10.94 25.47
CA MET A 220 -6.06 -11.97 26.49
C MET A 220 -7.07 -13.00 26.02
N GLY A 221 -6.82 -14.29 26.20
CA GLY A 221 -7.76 -15.34 25.81
C GLY A 221 -7.09 -16.70 25.63
N PRO A 222 -7.80 -17.66 25.02
CA PRO A 222 -7.25 -18.99 24.76
C PRO A 222 -6.15 -18.96 23.71
N TYR A 223 -5.19 -19.88 23.81
CA TYR A 223 -4.02 -19.95 22.92
C TYR A 223 -4.38 -19.97 21.42
N LYS A 224 -5.38 -20.75 21.03
CA LYS A 224 -5.86 -20.84 19.64
C LYS A 224 -6.34 -19.48 19.11
N GLY A 225 -7.09 -18.74 19.94
CA GLY A 225 -7.58 -17.40 19.61
C GLY A 225 -6.45 -16.39 19.49
N LEU A 226 -5.46 -16.43 20.39
CA LEU A 226 -4.30 -15.54 20.35
C LEU A 226 -3.45 -15.75 19.10
N LYS A 227 -3.20 -17.01 18.68
CA LYS A 227 -2.46 -17.33 17.46
C LYS A 227 -3.15 -16.76 16.22
N GLN A 228 -4.47 -16.92 16.12
CA GLN A 228 -5.26 -16.35 15.04
C GLN A 228 -5.22 -14.82 15.06
N LEU A 229 -5.42 -14.22 16.23
CA LEU A 229 -5.43 -12.78 16.40
C LEU A 229 -4.08 -12.14 16.02
N ARG A 230 -2.97 -12.73 16.44
CA ARG A 230 -1.62 -12.27 16.08
C ARG A 230 -1.45 -12.18 14.57
N LYS A 231 -1.84 -13.23 13.84
CA LYS A 231 -1.80 -13.24 12.37
C LYS A 231 -2.67 -12.11 11.78
N ILE A 232 -3.88 -11.93 12.28
CA ILE A 232 -4.81 -10.88 11.80
C ILE A 232 -4.24 -9.47 12.01
N VAL A 233 -3.66 -9.22 13.19
CA VAL A 233 -3.07 -7.92 13.54
C VAL A 233 -1.87 -7.62 12.64
N GLU A 234 -0.98 -8.60 12.44
CA GLU A 234 0.18 -8.46 11.57
C GLU A 234 -0.22 -8.23 10.10
N ASP A 235 -1.15 -9.03 9.58
CA ASP A 235 -1.61 -8.94 8.18
C ASP A 235 -2.31 -7.60 7.89
N CYS A 236 -3.11 -7.11 8.85
CA CYS A 236 -3.76 -5.81 8.79
C CYS A 236 -2.74 -4.67 8.68
N LEU A 237 -1.66 -4.74 9.48
CA LEU A 237 -0.62 -3.71 9.53
C LEU A 237 0.37 -3.80 8.37
N LYS A 238 0.71 -5.00 7.90
CA LYS A 238 1.51 -5.23 6.68
C LYS A 238 0.71 -4.88 5.40
N ASN A 239 -0.61 -4.74 5.51
CA ASN A 239 -1.54 -4.48 4.40
C ASN A 239 -1.51 -5.60 3.35
N ILE A 240 -1.47 -6.83 3.85
CA ILE A 240 -1.65 -8.05 3.08
C ILE A 240 -3.15 -8.27 2.89
N MET A 241 -3.91 -8.24 4.01
CA MET A 241 -5.36 -8.39 4.04
C MET A 241 -6.03 -7.37 4.96
N HIS A 242 -7.29 -7.04 4.66
CA HIS A 242 -8.12 -6.20 5.52
C HIS A 242 -8.73 -7.06 6.66
N PRO A 243 -8.85 -6.56 7.90
CA PRO A 243 -9.35 -7.35 9.04
C PRO A 243 -10.76 -7.92 8.81
N VAL A 244 -11.61 -7.22 8.07
CA VAL A 244 -12.95 -7.70 7.65
C VAL A 244 -12.89 -9.02 6.86
N TYR A 245 -11.85 -9.24 6.05
CA TYR A 245 -11.68 -10.50 5.33
C TYR A 245 -11.30 -11.65 6.27
N HIS A 246 -10.45 -11.38 7.26
CA HIS A 246 -10.16 -12.36 8.30
C HIS A 246 -11.39 -12.69 9.14
N ILE A 247 -12.22 -11.70 9.47
CA ILE A 247 -13.50 -11.92 10.16
C ILE A 247 -14.38 -12.87 9.33
N LYS A 248 -14.53 -12.64 8.03
CA LYS A 248 -15.28 -13.54 7.15
C LYS A 248 -14.71 -14.96 7.12
N ILE A 249 -13.39 -15.09 7.02
CA ILE A 249 -12.70 -16.39 7.05
C ILE A 249 -12.95 -17.10 8.39
N LEU A 250 -12.84 -16.39 9.52
CA LEU A 250 -13.11 -16.95 10.85
C LEU A 250 -14.58 -17.36 11.01
N MET A 251 -15.53 -16.58 10.51
CA MET A 251 -16.94 -16.95 10.52
C MET A 251 -17.18 -18.24 9.76
N VAL A 252 -16.66 -18.36 8.53
CA VAL A 252 -16.79 -19.57 7.72
C VAL A 252 -16.12 -20.76 8.39
N ARG A 253 -14.92 -20.58 8.96
CA ARG A 253 -14.21 -21.64 9.71
C ARG A 253 -15.00 -22.09 10.94
N ASN A 254 -15.59 -21.18 11.70
CA ASN A 254 -16.38 -21.52 12.88
C ASN A 254 -17.67 -22.25 12.51
N GLU A 255 -18.29 -21.96 11.35
CA GLU A 255 -19.43 -22.75 10.88
C GLU A 255 -19.00 -24.13 10.38
N LEU A 256 -17.94 -24.23 9.58
CA LEU A 256 -17.40 -25.53 9.11
C LEU A 256 -16.92 -26.43 10.25
N ALA A 257 -16.37 -25.84 11.33
CA ALA A 257 -15.91 -26.59 12.49
C ALA A 257 -17.04 -27.24 13.30
N LYS A 258 -18.30 -26.81 13.13
CA LYS A 258 -19.46 -27.45 13.76
C LYS A 258 -19.87 -28.74 13.05
N ASP A 259 -19.54 -28.87 11.77
CA ASP A 259 -19.89 -30.04 10.96
C ASP A 259 -18.85 -31.16 11.17
N PRO A 260 -19.22 -32.29 11.79
CA PRO A 260 -18.26 -33.36 12.11
C PRO A 260 -17.72 -34.07 10.85
N ALA A 261 -18.47 -34.05 9.75
CA ALA A 261 -18.10 -34.72 8.50
C ALA A 261 -16.89 -34.08 7.80
N LEU A 262 -16.64 -32.78 7.98
CA LEU A 262 -15.56 -32.05 7.32
C LEU A 262 -14.34 -31.83 8.22
N ALA A 263 -14.32 -32.37 9.45
CA ALA A 263 -13.26 -32.10 10.42
C ALA A 263 -11.87 -32.62 9.99
N THR A 264 -11.82 -33.66 9.16
CA THR A 264 -10.59 -34.29 8.67
C THR A 264 -10.13 -33.78 7.30
N GLU A 265 -10.95 -33.03 6.58
CA GLU A 265 -10.65 -32.52 5.23
C GLU A 265 -10.08 -31.09 5.26
N SER A 266 -9.31 -30.72 4.23
CA SER A 266 -8.88 -29.32 4.06
C SER A 266 -10.06 -28.41 3.71
N TRP A 267 -10.14 -27.26 4.38
CA TRP A 267 -11.22 -26.28 4.19
C TRP A 267 -10.94 -25.23 3.11
N ASP A 268 -9.79 -25.26 2.44
CA ASP A 268 -9.37 -24.20 1.52
C ASP A 268 -10.32 -23.95 0.36
N ARG A 269 -11.09 -24.97 -0.04
CA ARG A 269 -12.14 -24.88 -1.06
C ARG A 269 -13.27 -23.92 -0.65
N PHE A 270 -13.60 -23.87 0.64
CA PHE A 270 -14.69 -23.07 1.19
C PHE A 270 -14.23 -21.67 1.62
N LEU A 271 -12.92 -21.48 1.79
CA LEU A 271 -12.36 -20.21 2.23
C LEU A 271 -12.28 -19.20 1.07
N PRO A 272 -12.72 -17.94 1.28
CA PRO A 272 -12.57 -16.91 0.27
C PRO A 272 -11.10 -16.56 0.00
N ASN A 273 -10.61 -16.89 -1.19
CA ASN A 273 -9.25 -16.55 -1.61
C ASN A 273 -9.16 -15.10 -2.11
N PHE A 274 -8.65 -14.21 -1.26
CA PHE A 274 -8.42 -12.82 -1.63
C PHE A 274 -7.06 -12.64 -2.30
N LYS A 275 -7.04 -12.74 -3.64
CA LYS A 275 -5.86 -12.37 -4.42
C LYS A 275 -5.70 -10.85 -4.44
N LYS A 276 -4.57 -10.35 -3.95
CA LYS A 276 -4.20 -8.93 -4.10
C LYS A 276 -4.10 -8.61 -5.59
N ARG A 277 -5.10 -7.92 -6.15
CA ARG A 277 -5.02 -7.39 -7.52
C ARG A 277 -4.01 -6.26 -7.53
N ILE A 278 -2.75 -6.57 -7.87
CA ILE A 278 -1.78 -5.56 -8.27
C ILE A 278 -2.18 -5.12 -9.67
N VAL A 279 -3.15 -4.20 -9.75
CA VAL A 279 -3.48 -3.58 -11.04
C VAL A 279 -2.26 -2.75 -11.40
N SER A 280 -1.48 -3.22 -12.37
CA SER A 280 -0.35 -2.46 -12.89
C SER A 280 -0.90 -1.13 -13.38
N GLN A 281 -0.62 -0.04 -12.65
CA GLN A 281 -0.86 1.28 -13.19
C GLN A 281 -0.09 1.38 -14.50
N LYS A 282 -0.76 1.83 -15.56
CA LYS A 282 -0.11 2.10 -16.85
C LYS A 282 1.11 2.95 -16.54
N LYS A 283 2.30 2.40 -16.77
CA LYS A 283 3.54 3.17 -16.73
C LYS A 283 3.28 4.36 -17.65
N PRO A 284 3.36 5.62 -17.17
CA PRO A 284 3.31 6.75 -18.09
C PRO A 284 4.38 6.46 -19.14
N LYS A 285 4.01 6.47 -20.43
CA LYS A 285 4.97 6.30 -21.52
C LYS A 285 6.05 7.32 -21.27
N SER A 286 7.18 6.86 -20.77
CA SER A 286 8.30 7.70 -20.45
C SER A 286 8.69 8.39 -21.74
N LYS A 287 8.54 9.71 -21.83
CA LYS A 287 9.46 10.52 -22.62
C LYS A 287 10.84 10.34 -21.97
N LYS A 288 11.42 9.17 -22.22
CA LYS A 288 12.59 8.62 -21.53
C LYS A 288 13.88 9.37 -21.85
N ASN A 289 13.82 10.39 -22.72
CA ASN A 289 14.99 11.12 -23.17
C ASN A 289 15.23 12.45 -22.42
N LYS A 290 14.42 12.83 -21.41
CA LYS A 290 14.63 14.12 -20.70
C LYS A 290 14.80 14.07 -19.19
N SER A 291 14.30 13.04 -18.49
CA SER A 291 14.39 12.96 -17.02
C SER A 291 15.48 12.01 -16.50
N GLU A 292 16.00 11.10 -17.34
CA GLU A 292 17.00 10.08 -16.96
C GLU A 292 18.46 10.50 -17.21
N LYS A 293 18.72 11.67 -17.83
CA LYS A 293 19.97 12.40 -17.56
C LYS A 293 19.87 12.92 -16.14
N LYS A 294 20.12 12.02 -15.18
CA LYS A 294 20.24 12.26 -13.75
C LYS A 294 20.83 13.64 -13.53
N LYS A 295 20.10 14.48 -12.79
CA LYS A 295 20.73 15.56 -12.03
C LYS A 295 21.79 14.85 -11.19
N GLN A 296 23.05 14.93 -11.60
CA GLN A 296 24.14 14.58 -10.70
C GLN A 296 23.93 15.48 -9.49
N ASP A 297 23.86 14.90 -8.29
CA ASP A 297 23.74 15.65 -7.04
C ASP A 297 25.05 16.40 -6.83
N THR A 298 25.21 17.51 -7.55
CA THR A 298 26.25 18.47 -7.27
C THR A 298 25.82 19.22 -6.02
N PRO A 299 26.65 19.25 -4.96
CA PRO A 299 26.34 20.05 -3.77
C PRO A 299 26.23 21.55 -4.09
N PHE A 300 26.73 21.96 -5.26
CA PHE A 300 26.54 23.29 -5.82
C PHE A 300 25.20 23.39 -6.54
N THR A 301 24.40 24.37 -6.11
CA THR A 301 23.16 24.73 -6.82
C THR A 301 23.50 25.34 -8.19
N PRO A 302 22.66 25.13 -9.22
CA PRO A 302 22.90 25.75 -10.52
C PRO A 302 22.86 27.27 -10.40
N ALA A 303 23.66 27.97 -11.22
CA ALA A 303 23.65 29.42 -11.27
C ALA A 303 22.23 29.95 -11.52
N ARG A 304 21.84 31.00 -10.77
CA ARG A 304 20.55 31.67 -10.98
C ARG A 304 20.52 32.25 -12.39
N THR A 305 19.37 32.16 -13.05
CA THR A 305 19.19 32.85 -14.34
C THR A 305 19.33 34.35 -14.12
N PRO A 306 20.18 35.06 -14.89
CA PRO A 306 20.39 36.49 -14.72
C PRO A 306 19.08 37.26 -14.93
N SER A 307 18.90 38.35 -14.19
CA SER A 307 17.76 39.24 -14.39
C SER A 307 17.87 39.97 -15.73
N LYS A 308 16.75 40.56 -16.19
CA LYS A 308 16.78 41.40 -17.39
C LYS A 308 17.75 42.57 -17.27
N VAL A 309 17.93 43.10 -16.05
CA VAL A 309 18.90 44.15 -15.73
C VAL A 309 20.32 43.62 -15.90
N ASP A 310 20.61 42.43 -15.38
CA ASP A 310 21.93 41.80 -15.51
C ASP A 310 22.29 41.49 -16.97
N LEU A 311 21.31 41.05 -17.77
CA LEU A 311 21.48 40.84 -19.21
C LEU A 311 21.79 42.16 -19.94
N GLN A 312 21.13 43.26 -19.56
CA GLN A 312 21.37 44.58 -20.14
C GLN A 312 22.70 45.19 -19.69
N LEU A 313 23.11 44.94 -18.45
CA LEU A 313 24.43 45.31 -17.93
C LEU A 313 25.52 44.53 -18.67
N ALA A 314 25.34 43.23 -18.88
CA ALA A 314 26.27 42.38 -19.62
C ALA A 314 26.37 42.73 -21.12
N SER A 315 25.25 43.14 -21.77
CA SER A 315 25.26 43.58 -23.17
C SER A 315 25.81 45.01 -23.37
N GLY A 316 26.03 45.76 -22.28
CA GLY A 316 26.40 47.18 -22.33
C GLY A 316 25.27 48.11 -22.78
N GLU A 317 24.10 47.56 -23.13
CA GLU A 317 22.94 48.33 -23.53
C GLU A 317 22.35 49.12 -22.35
N TYR A 318 22.56 48.66 -21.11
CA TYR A 318 22.10 49.39 -19.94
C TYR A 318 22.71 50.80 -19.89
N HIS A 319 23.97 50.97 -20.31
CA HIS A 319 24.70 52.25 -20.22
C HIS A 319 24.44 53.18 -21.41
N LEU A 320 23.87 52.68 -22.51
CA LEU A 320 23.57 53.51 -23.68
C LEU A 320 22.29 54.34 -23.45
N SER A 321 22.39 55.65 -23.69
CA SER A 321 21.23 56.54 -23.78
C SER A 321 20.25 56.08 -24.86
N GLU A 322 18.96 56.33 -24.66
CA GLU A 322 17.90 55.98 -25.61
C GLU A 322 18.15 56.57 -27.01
N GLN A 323 18.75 57.75 -27.09
CA GLN A 323 19.13 58.38 -28.36
C GLN A 323 20.16 57.55 -29.12
N LYS A 324 21.25 57.13 -28.45
CA LYS A 324 22.28 56.27 -29.06
C LYS A 324 21.74 54.88 -29.43
N LYS A 325 20.78 54.35 -28.65
CA LYS A 325 20.07 53.11 -29.00
C LYS A 325 19.24 53.28 -30.27
N ALA A 326 18.54 54.41 -30.41
CA ALA A 326 17.75 54.72 -31.59
C ALA A 326 18.62 54.90 -32.83
N GLU A 327 19.75 55.61 -32.72
CA GLU A 327 20.74 55.77 -33.79
C GLU A 327 21.31 54.44 -34.25
N LYS A 328 21.71 53.58 -33.31
CA LYS A 328 22.22 52.23 -33.62
C LYS A 328 21.15 51.41 -34.37
N LYS A 329 19.89 51.49 -33.94
CA LYS A 329 18.75 50.83 -34.60
C LYS A 329 18.46 51.39 -35.99
N GLN A 330 18.62 52.69 -36.20
CA GLN A 330 18.46 53.32 -37.51
C GLN A 330 19.59 52.91 -38.47
N ARG A 331 20.84 52.91 -37.99
CA ARG A 331 21.99 52.44 -38.76
C ARG A 331 21.81 50.98 -39.18
N GLU A 332 21.39 50.12 -38.27
CA GLU A 332 21.10 48.71 -38.57
C GLU A 332 19.98 48.56 -39.62
N LYS A 333 18.91 49.38 -39.53
CA LYS A 333 17.86 49.39 -40.56
C LYS A 333 18.37 49.84 -41.92
N GLN A 334 19.22 50.88 -41.97
CA GLN A 334 19.82 51.36 -43.21
C GLN A 334 20.72 50.29 -43.83
N GLU A 335 21.56 49.62 -43.03
CA GLU A 335 22.38 48.49 -43.48
C GLU A 335 21.53 47.32 -44.00
N GLN A 336 20.39 47.03 -43.36
CA GLN A 336 19.47 46.01 -43.87
C GLN A 336 18.80 46.43 -45.18
N GLN A 337 18.46 47.71 -45.34
CA GLN A 337 17.89 48.25 -46.57
C GLN A 337 18.91 48.23 -47.72
N THR A 338 20.17 48.59 -47.47
CA THR A 338 21.22 48.53 -48.49
C THR A 338 21.48 47.09 -48.93
N LYS A 339 21.53 46.14 -47.99
CA LYS A 339 21.63 44.69 -48.31
C LYS A 339 20.46 44.22 -49.17
N LYS A 340 19.21 44.53 -48.80
CA LYS A 340 18.03 44.17 -49.60
C LYS A 340 18.02 44.82 -50.98
N SER A 341 18.46 46.07 -51.08
CA SER A 341 18.57 46.78 -52.36
C SER A 341 19.62 46.12 -53.25
N ALA A 342 20.78 45.75 -52.69
CA ALA A 342 21.81 45.00 -53.40
C ALA A 342 21.30 43.63 -53.87
N ASP A 343 20.63 42.86 -53.00
CA ASP A 343 20.02 41.58 -53.36
C ASP A 343 18.98 41.73 -54.48
N ASN A 344 18.14 42.77 -54.42
CA ASN A 344 17.15 43.06 -55.45
C ASN A 344 17.78 43.50 -56.77
N LYS A 345 18.90 44.24 -56.73
CA LYS A 345 19.67 44.60 -57.91
C LYS A 345 20.28 43.35 -58.55
N LEU A 346 20.92 42.49 -57.77
CA LEU A 346 21.44 41.20 -58.25
C LEU A 346 20.36 40.34 -58.91
N LYS A 347 19.16 40.26 -58.30
CA LYS A 347 18.01 39.55 -58.89
C LYS A 347 17.51 40.19 -60.19
N ARG A 348 17.53 41.52 -60.29
CA ARG A 348 17.12 42.25 -61.50
C ARG A 348 18.13 42.04 -62.63
N ASP A 349 19.42 42.18 -62.33
CA ASP A 349 20.50 41.98 -63.31
C ASP A 349 20.48 40.51 -63.81
N ALA A 350 20.25 39.53 -62.93
CA ALA A 350 20.08 38.13 -63.31
C ALA A 350 18.87 37.89 -64.25
N SER A 351 17.81 38.69 -64.14
CA SER A 351 16.64 38.60 -65.04
C SER A 351 16.85 39.26 -66.41
N HIS A 352 17.89 40.09 -66.57
CA HIS A 352 18.20 40.81 -67.81
C HIS A 352 19.21 40.08 -68.70
N VAL A 353 19.82 39.00 -68.21
CA VAL A 353 20.65 38.10 -69.02
C VAL A 353 19.72 37.09 -69.69
N PRO A 354 19.64 37.05 -71.04
CA PRO A 354 18.87 36.04 -71.73
C PRO A 354 19.32 34.64 -71.30
N PRO A 355 18.38 33.71 -71.05
CA PRO A 355 18.75 32.34 -70.76
C PRO A 355 19.53 31.75 -71.95
N GLU A 356 20.65 31.08 -71.68
CA GLU A 356 21.43 30.43 -72.74
C GLU A 356 20.59 29.33 -73.40
N GLU A 357 20.38 29.44 -74.72
CA GLU A 357 19.65 28.44 -75.50
C GLU A 357 20.56 27.24 -75.83
N PRO A 358 20.07 25.99 -75.69
CA PRO A 358 20.82 24.81 -76.11
C PRO A 358 20.81 24.67 -77.64
N VAL A 359 21.99 24.57 -78.25
CA VAL A 359 22.17 24.32 -79.69
C VAL A 359 21.63 22.92 -80.06
N MET A 360 20.66 22.85 -80.96
CA MET A 360 20.11 21.60 -81.53
C MET A 360 20.71 21.31 -82.91
N ASN A 361 21.28 20.11 -83.10
CA ASN A 361 21.78 19.60 -84.38
C ASN A 361 20.65 19.00 -85.22
N ASN A 362 20.54 19.42 -86.48
CA ASN A 362 19.57 18.92 -87.47
C ASN A 362 20.11 17.70 -88.24
N ASN A 363 19.29 16.64 -88.41
CA ASN A 363 19.05 15.99 -89.70
C ASN A 363 17.96 14.89 -89.67
N ASN A 364 16.97 15.10 -90.54
CA ASN A 364 16.11 14.17 -91.30
C ASN A 364 15.22 13.09 -90.65
N SER A 365 13.93 13.43 -90.65
CA SER A 365 12.78 12.74 -91.31
C SER A 365 12.23 11.40 -90.81
N ASN A 366 10.91 11.45 -90.59
CA ASN A 366 9.89 10.40 -90.69
C ASN A 366 9.81 9.36 -89.56
N GLN A 367 8.93 9.64 -88.59
CA GLN A 367 7.68 8.89 -88.43
C GLN A 367 6.74 9.62 -87.46
N SER A 368 5.57 9.96 -87.96
CA SER A 368 4.43 10.48 -87.23
C SER A 368 3.57 9.31 -86.73
N GLU A 369 3.52 9.09 -85.41
CA GLU A 369 2.37 8.47 -84.72
C GLU A 369 2.57 8.62 -83.20
N GLY A 370 1.57 9.20 -82.51
CA GLY A 370 1.63 9.36 -81.05
C GLY A 370 0.81 10.49 -80.42
N GLY A 371 -0.05 11.20 -81.16
CA GLY A 371 -0.74 12.40 -80.67
C GLY A 371 -1.96 12.22 -79.75
N LYS A 372 -2.17 11.07 -79.08
CA LYS A 372 -3.37 10.83 -78.23
C LYS A 372 -3.09 10.53 -76.76
N GLU A 373 -1.85 10.24 -76.37
CA GLU A 373 -1.52 9.92 -74.97
C GLU A 373 -1.16 11.19 -74.16
N ASP A 374 -0.54 12.20 -74.79
CA ASP A 374 -0.10 13.44 -74.11
C ASP A 374 -1.24 14.34 -73.64
N LEU A 375 -2.36 14.41 -74.37
CA LEU A 375 -3.53 15.22 -73.96
C LEU A 375 -4.21 14.65 -72.71
N ASN A 376 -4.17 13.33 -72.51
CA ASN A 376 -4.73 12.69 -71.33
C ASN A 376 -3.83 12.84 -70.11
N GLU A 377 -2.50 12.90 -70.26
CA GLU A 377 -1.58 13.22 -69.16
C GLU A 377 -1.61 14.71 -68.79
N LEU A 378 -1.71 15.59 -69.78
CA LEU A 378 -1.81 17.04 -69.55
C LEU A 378 -3.12 17.41 -68.86
N THR A 379 -4.24 16.75 -69.20
CA THR A 379 -5.52 16.96 -68.52
C THR A 379 -5.54 16.36 -67.11
N LYS A 380 -4.84 15.25 -66.86
CA LYS A 380 -4.67 14.67 -65.51
C LYS A 380 -3.79 15.56 -64.61
N SER A 381 -2.71 16.13 -65.15
CA SER A 381 -1.82 17.03 -64.40
C SER A 381 -2.45 18.39 -64.09
N LEU A 382 -3.30 18.92 -64.99
CA LEU A 382 -4.10 20.12 -64.72
C LEU A 382 -5.18 19.84 -63.66
N LYS A 383 -5.86 18.68 -63.70
CA LYS A 383 -6.84 18.29 -62.68
C LYS A 383 -6.20 18.09 -61.30
N SER A 384 -5.00 17.49 -61.21
CA SER A 384 -4.29 17.32 -59.94
C SER A 384 -3.83 18.65 -59.34
N LYS A 385 -3.24 19.56 -60.15
CA LYS A 385 -2.90 20.93 -59.72
C LYS A 385 -4.12 21.72 -59.24
N THR A 386 -5.26 21.56 -59.91
CA THR A 386 -6.52 22.24 -59.53
C THR A 386 -7.07 21.69 -58.21
N GLN A 387 -6.93 20.39 -57.95
CA GLN A 387 -7.30 19.78 -56.68
C GLN A 387 -6.35 20.16 -55.53
N GLU A 388 -5.04 20.30 -55.77
CA GLU A 388 -4.08 20.81 -54.79
C GLU A 388 -4.36 22.27 -54.42
N LEU A 389 -4.69 23.11 -55.40
CA LEU A 389 -5.10 24.50 -55.17
C LEU A 389 -6.41 24.59 -54.38
N LYS A 390 -7.38 23.71 -54.64
CA LYS A 390 -8.61 23.59 -53.83
C LYS A 390 -8.33 23.10 -52.41
N LYS A 391 -7.39 22.17 -52.20
CA LYS A 391 -6.96 21.71 -50.87
C LYS A 391 -6.23 22.82 -50.10
N ARG A 392 -5.34 23.58 -50.77
CA ARG A 392 -4.64 24.74 -50.18
C ARG A 392 -5.60 25.87 -49.78
N LYS A 393 -6.63 26.17 -50.59
CA LYS A 393 -7.69 27.12 -50.23
C LYS A 393 -8.53 26.62 -49.04
N LYS A 394 -8.92 25.34 -48.99
CA LYS A 394 -9.63 24.74 -47.85
C LYS A 394 -8.81 24.74 -46.54
N THR A 395 -7.49 24.66 -46.62
CA THR A 395 -6.60 24.79 -45.44
C THR A 395 -6.37 26.24 -45.01
N GLN A 396 -6.53 27.21 -45.90
CA GLN A 396 -6.43 28.64 -45.57
C GLN A 396 -7.75 29.29 -45.15
N GLU A 397 -8.91 28.68 -45.44
CA GLU A 397 -10.23 29.19 -45.03
C GLU A 397 -10.62 28.87 -43.58
N LYS A 398 -9.78 28.17 -42.80
CA LYS A 398 -9.97 27.97 -41.36
C LYS A 398 -9.01 28.82 -40.53
N VAL A 399 -8.87 30.09 -40.87
CA VAL A 399 -8.28 31.08 -39.97
C VAL A 399 -9.44 31.91 -39.43
N ASN A 400 -9.86 31.61 -38.20
CA ASN A 400 -10.86 32.41 -37.50
C ASN A 400 -10.26 33.78 -37.19
N ALA A 401 -10.89 34.85 -37.69
CA ALA A 401 -10.47 36.23 -37.41
C ALA A 401 -10.55 36.60 -35.91
N GLU A 402 -11.29 35.81 -35.12
CA GLU A 402 -11.48 36.01 -33.68
C GLU A 402 -10.25 35.63 -32.83
N ASP A 403 -9.32 34.80 -33.33
CA ASP A 403 -8.10 34.42 -32.60
C ASP A 403 -7.01 35.52 -32.63
N TYR A 404 -7.20 36.57 -33.44
CA TYR A 404 -6.27 37.71 -33.56
C TYR A 404 -6.74 38.98 -32.82
N ILE A 405 -7.93 38.98 -32.22
CA ILE A 405 -8.44 40.11 -31.44
C ILE A 405 -8.30 39.76 -29.97
N ALA A 406 -7.31 40.37 -29.31
CA ALA A 406 -7.19 40.33 -27.86
C ALA A 406 -8.36 41.09 -27.22
N GLY A 407 -9.30 40.38 -26.59
CA GLY A 407 -10.42 40.98 -25.85
C GLY A 407 -11.16 39.98 -24.97
N ASP A 408 -10.93 40.10 -23.65
CA ASP A 408 -11.65 39.58 -22.48
C ASP A 408 -12.28 38.17 -22.45
N LYS A 409 -11.69 37.34 -21.59
CA LYS A 409 -12.32 36.14 -21.02
C LYS A 409 -13.38 36.55 -20.00
N SER A 410 -14.65 36.23 -20.26
CA SER A 410 -15.67 36.18 -19.19
C SER A 410 -16.31 34.79 -19.05
N SER A 411 -16.23 34.33 -17.80
CA SER A 411 -16.76 33.13 -17.14
C SER A 411 -18.00 32.41 -17.71
N LYS A 412 -17.85 31.10 -17.93
CA LYS A 412 -18.96 30.12 -17.93
C LYS A 412 -19.62 30.06 -16.54
N LYS A 413 -20.88 30.50 -16.45
CA LYS A 413 -21.76 30.32 -15.28
C LYS A 413 -22.37 28.90 -15.31
N LYS A 414 -22.34 28.23 -14.16
CA LYS A 414 -22.93 26.91 -13.88
C LYS A 414 -24.47 26.98 -13.93
N SER A 415 -25.08 25.98 -14.57
CA SER A 415 -26.52 25.71 -14.55
C SER A 415 -26.98 25.22 -13.17
N LYS A 416 -28.00 25.88 -12.63
CA LYS A 416 -28.67 25.56 -11.36
C LYS A 416 -29.92 24.72 -11.67
N VAL A 417 -30.03 23.58 -11.00
CA VAL A 417 -31.16 22.64 -11.03
C VAL A 417 -32.41 23.31 -10.44
N THR A 418 -33.52 23.26 -11.17
CA THR A 418 -34.86 23.66 -10.73
C THR A 418 -35.52 22.52 -9.95
N ARG A 419 -36.12 22.88 -8.80
CA ARG A 419 -37.19 22.11 -8.16
C ARG A 419 -38.50 22.61 -8.76
N ASP A 420 -39.33 21.68 -9.20
CA ASP A 420 -40.77 21.60 -8.92
C ASP A 420 -41.14 20.12 -8.83
#